data_AF-A0A7S2RNA6-F1
#
_entry.id   AF-A0A7S2RNA6-F1
#
_cell.length_a   1.000
_cell.length_b   1.000
_cell.length_c   1.000
_cell.angle_alpha   90.00
_cell.angle_beta   90.00
_cell.angle_gamma   90.00
#
_symmetry.space_group_name_H-M   'P 1'
#
loop_
_entity.id
_entity.type
_entity.pdbx_description
1 polymer ?
#
loop_
_entity_poly.entity_id
_entity_poly.type
_entity_poly.pdbx_seq_one_letter_code
_entity_poly.pdbx_strand_id
1 'polypeptide(L)'
;NIIHSNNNNSNNNDNNNSNNNNDEQRCELQKKKSSELKQMCKERDEKQAGNKNELIERLLKPRKPEILISRARRGQYVPKVPSCNAALLVAILLNHRPGTEAIYKESLMMLAEENGISKESMGGEGGWYDGWAGMKDLIRGDPALVCVVKRRYSLSTQPSGSAGLDIAKALHIMAHREGLCRCGAHL
;
A
#
# COMPACT_ATOMS: atom_id res chain seq x y z
N ASN A 1 58.99 14.73 8.53
CA ASN A 1 58.57 13.38 8.99
C ASN A 1 57.08 13.42 9.28
N ILE A 2 56.16 12.60 8.77
CA ILE A 2 56.09 11.48 7.81
C ILE A 2 54.60 11.50 7.39
N ILE A 3 54.33 11.39 6.09
CA ILE A 3 53.00 11.07 5.53
C ILE A 3 52.64 9.64 5.93
N HIS A 4 51.38 9.32 6.26
CA HIS A 4 50.75 8.05 5.84
C HIS A 4 49.23 8.22 5.71
N SER A 5 48.75 7.94 4.50
CA SER A 5 47.36 7.83 4.05
C SER A 5 46.66 6.56 4.55
N ASN A 6 45.33 6.57 4.59
CA ASN A 6 44.40 5.60 3.93
C ASN A 6 42.98 5.74 4.53
N ASN A 7 41.96 6.18 3.76
CA ASN A 7 41.13 5.48 2.76
C ASN A 7 40.18 4.40 3.31
N ASN A 8 38.87 4.59 3.05
CA ASN A 8 37.86 3.63 2.54
C ASN A 8 36.46 4.15 2.95
N ASN A 9 35.69 4.85 2.12
CA ASN A 9 35.06 4.43 0.85
C ASN A 9 34.17 3.18 1.01
N SER A 10 32.94 3.39 1.47
CA SER A 10 31.83 2.44 1.41
C SER A 10 30.54 3.23 1.33
N ASN A 11 29.95 3.36 0.14
CA ASN A 11 28.53 3.70 -0.10
C ASN A 11 28.18 3.60 -1.60
N ASN A 12 28.45 2.45 -2.23
CA ASN A 12 28.06 2.23 -3.64
C ASN A 12 27.71 0.77 -4.03
N ASN A 13 27.46 -0.13 -3.06
CA ASN A 13 27.23 -1.55 -3.37
C ASN A 13 25.75 -1.98 -3.48
N ASP A 14 24.77 -1.18 -3.05
CA ASP A 14 23.37 -1.62 -3.03
C ASP A 14 22.64 -1.45 -4.37
N ASN A 15 23.08 -0.52 -5.23
CA ASN A 15 22.43 -0.23 -6.51
C ASN A 15 22.81 -1.23 -7.62
N ASN A 16 24.01 -1.79 -7.60
CA ASN A 16 24.45 -2.75 -8.63
C ASN A 16 23.78 -4.13 -8.47
N ASN A 17 23.43 -4.51 -7.24
CA ASN A 17 22.85 -5.83 -6.95
C ASN A 17 21.35 -5.92 -7.30
N SER A 18 20.61 -4.80 -7.21
CA SER A 18 19.18 -4.76 -7.55
C SER A 18 18.92 -4.74 -9.06
N ASN A 19 19.81 -4.13 -9.85
CA ASN A 19 19.66 -4.08 -11.30
C ASN A 19 19.92 -5.45 -11.96
N ASN A 20 20.97 -6.15 -11.54
CA ASN A 20 21.30 -7.48 -12.07
C ASN A 20 20.18 -8.51 -11.80
N ASN A 21 19.60 -8.50 -10.59
CA ASN A 21 18.49 -9.40 -10.24
C ASN A 21 17.23 -9.15 -11.09
N ASN A 22 16.92 -7.87 -11.38
CA ASN A 22 15.77 -7.54 -12.22
C ASN A 22 16.00 -7.95 -13.68
N ASP A 23 17.22 -7.84 -14.19
CA ASP A 23 17.57 -8.23 -15.56
C ASP A 23 17.51 -9.75 -15.75
N GLU A 24 18.03 -10.52 -14.79
CA GLU A 24 17.92 -11.99 -14.78
C GLU A 24 16.45 -12.43 -14.72
N GLN A 25 15.67 -11.88 -13.79
CA GLN A 25 14.24 -12.17 -13.67
C GLN A 25 13.47 -11.77 -14.93
N ARG A 26 13.82 -10.64 -15.57
CA ARG A 26 13.22 -10.21 -16.83
C ARG A 26 13.52 -11.21 -17.95
N CYS A 27 14.76 -11.68 -18.06
CA CYS A 27 15.15 -12.71 -19.02
C CYS A 27 14.37 -14.01 -18.83
N GLU A 28 14.17 -14.44 -17.58
CA GLU A 28 13.35 -15.63 -17.28
C GLU A 28 11.88 -15.44 -17.67
N LEU A 29 11.29 -14.30 -17.34
CA LEU A 29 9.91 -13.98 -17.70
C LEU A 29 9.74 -13.84 -19.23
N GLN A 30 10.75 -13.36 -19.94
CA GLN A 30 10.74 -13.25 -21.41
C GLN A 30 10.67 -14.63 -22.09
N LYS A 31 11.18 -15.69 -21.45
CA LYS A 31 11.09 -17.06 -21.97
C LYS A 31 9.69 -17.67 -21.81
N LYS A 32 8.86 -17.15 -20.91
CA LYS A 32 7.51 -17.67 -20.64
C LYS A 32 6.50 -17.33 -21.73
N LYS A 33 5.45 -18.15 -21.82
CA LYS A 33 4.32 -17.90 -22.73
C LYS A 33 3.42 -16.79 -22.17
N SER A 34 2.70 -16.09 -23.04
CA SER A 34 1.74 -15.04 -22.61
C SER A 34 0.67 -15.58 -21.66
N SER A 35 0.20 -16.82 -21.87
CA SER A 35 -0.74 -17.50 -20.97
C SER A 35 -0.18 -17.71 -19.56
N GLU A 36 1.09 -18.12 -19.45
CA GLU A 36 1.78 -18.32 -18.17
C GLU A 36 1.95 -16.99 -17.44
N LEU A 37 2.34 -15.93 -18.16
CA LEU A 37 2.47 -14.59 -17.58
C LEU A 37 1.12 -14.06 -17.06
N LYS A 38 0.03 -14.30 -17.80
CA LYS A 38 -1.33 -13.95 -17.34
C LYS A 38 -1.71 -14.72 -16.08
N GLN A 39 -1.39 -16.01 -16.02
CA GLN A 39 -1.64 -16.84 -14.84
C GLN A 39 -0.84 -16.34 -13.62
N MET A 40 0.44 -16.00 -13.80
CA MET A 40 1.26 -15.40 -12.74
C MET A 40 0.70 -14.05 -12.26
N CYS A 41 0.22 -13.19 -13.18
CA CYS A 41 -0.46 -11.94 -12.82
C CYS A 41 -1.76 -12.20 -12.04
N LYS A 42 -2.56 -13.18 -12.46
CA LYS A 42 -3.78 -13.61 -11.75
C LYS A 42 -3.48 -14.05 -10.32
N GLU A 43 -2.42 -14.83 -10.13
CA GLU A 43 -1.97 -15.27 -8.81
C GLU A 43 -1.53 -14.13 -7.90
N ARG A 44 -1.13 -12.99 -8.48
CA ARG A 44 -0.77 -11.76 -7.76
C ARG A 44 -1.93 -10.77 -7.57
N ASP A 45 -3.13 -11.14 -8.01
CA ASP A 45 -4.27 -10.20 -8.11
C ASP A 45 -3.92 -8.95 -8.94
N GLU A 46 -3.26 -9.17 -10.08
CA GLU A 46 -2.88 -8.13 -11.04
C GLU A 46 -3.67 -8.25 -12.35
N LYS A 47 -3.75 -7.11 -13.07
CA LYS A 47 -4.42 -7.05 -14.37
C LYS A 47 -3.74 -7.99 -15.37
N GLN A 48 -4.55 -8.86 -15.99
CA GLN A 48 -4.10 -9.86 -16.98
C GLN A 48 -4.17 -9.36 -18.44
N ALA A 49 -4.80 -8.22 -18.67
CA ALA A 49 -4.87 -7.59 -19.99
C ALA A 49 -3.58 -6.80 -20.30
N GLY A 50 -3.23 -6.68 -21.57
CA GLY A 50 -2.01 -6.02 -22.02
C GLY A 50 -1.14 -6.90 -22.91
N ASN A 51 -0.09 -6.31 -23.48
CA ASN A 51 0.92 -7.05 -24.23
C ASN A 51 1.91 -7.77 -23.30
N LYS A 52 2.81 -8.59 -23.86
CA LYS A 52 3.76 -9.41 -23.08
C LYS A 52 4.67 -8.55 -22.19
N ASN A 53 5.18 -7.44 -22.71
CA ASN A 53 6.10 -6.58 -21.96
C ASN A 53 5.40 -5.92 -20.76
N GLU A 54 4.15 -5.47 -20.94
CA GLU A 54 3.34 -4.92 -19.83
C GLU A 54 3.10 -5.94 -18.71
N LEU A 55 2.88 -7.22 -19.05
CA LEU A 55 2.74 -8.29 -18.04
C LEU A 55 4.05 -8.50 -17.27
N ILE A 56 5.18 -8.50 -17.99
CA ILE A 56 6.51 -8.65 -17.37
C ILE A 56 6.82 -7.49 -16.44
N GLU A 57 6.56 -6.24 -16.85
CA GLU A 57 6.75 -5.06 -16.00
C GLU A 57 5.94 -5.14 -14.71
N ARG A 58 4.71 -5.66 -14.74
CA ARG A 58 3.92 -5.91 -13.53
C ARG A 58 4.52 -7.00 -12.65
N LEU A 59 5.08 -8.05 -13.25
CA LEU A 59 5.69 -9.18 -12.52
C LEU A 59 7.06 -8.84 -11.93
N LEU A 60 7.77 -7.87 -12.49
CA LEU A 60 9.01 -7.33 -11.93
C LEU A 60 8.76 -6.46 -10.69
N LYS A 61 7.59 -5.83 -10.57
CA LYS A 61 7.24 -5.10 -9.34
C LYS A 61 7.15 -6.07 -8.15
N PRO A 62 7.49 -5.59 -6.93
CA PRO A 62 7.30 -6.38 -5.71
C PRO A 62 5.87 -6.88 -5.61
N ARG A 63 5.72 -8.16 -5.23
CA ARG A 63 4.40 -8.76 -5.03
C ARG A 63 3.62 -7.95 -3.97
N LYS A 64 2.32 -7.72 -4.22
CA LYS A 64 1.40 -7.16 -3.23
C LYS A 64 1.42 -8.01 -1.95
N PRO A 65 1.29 -7.41 -0.76
CA PRO A 65 1.17 -8.17 0.48
C PRO A 65 0.08 -9.25 0.37
N GLU A 66 0.40 -10.48 0.78
CA GLU A 66 -0.47 -11.65 0.56
C GLU A 66 -1.84 -11.51 1.22
N ILE A 67 -1.95 -10.73 2.30
CA ILE A 67 -3.21 -10.43 2.96
C ILE A 67 -4.19 -9.69 2.04
N LEU A 68 -3.71 -8.77 1.18
CA LEU A 68 -4.55 -8.05 0.22
C LEU A 68 -5.01 -8.98 -0.91
N ILE A 69 -4.11 -9.83 -1.40
CA ILE A 69 -4.41 -10.83 -2.43
C ILE A 69 -5.44 -11.83 -1.92
N SER A 70 -5.23 -12.35 -0.71
CA SER A 70 -6.14 -13.28 -0.05
C SER A 70 -7.52 -12.66 0.19
N ARG A 71 -7.57 -11.39 0.61
CA ARG A 71 -8.81 -10.63 0.79
C ARG A 71 -9.56 -10.46 -0.53
N ALA A 72 -8.88 -10.04 -1.60
CA ALA A 72 -9.47 -9.91 -2.93
C ALA A 72 -10.05 -11.23 -3.45
N ARG A 73 -9.32 -12.35 -3.26
CA ARG A 73 -9.78 -13.70 -3.65
C ARG A 73 -11.03 -14.15 -2.89
N ARG A 74 -11.24 -13.66 -1.67
CA ARG A 74 -12.47 -13.90 -0.88
C ARG A 74 -13.63 -13.00 -1.30
N GLY A 75 -13.46 -12.16 -2.33
CA GLY A 75 -14.46 -11.19 -2.76
C GLY A 75 -14.66 -10.03 -1.78
N GLN A 76 -13.75 -9.86 -0.83
CA GLN A 76 -13.83 -8.80 0.18
C GLN A 76 -13.28 -7.49 -0.37
N TYR A 77 -13.81 -6.36 0.10
CA TYR A 77 -13.37 -5.05 -0.36
C TYR A 77 -11.89 -4.80 -0.03
N VAL A 78 -11.09 -4.44 -1.04
CA VAL A 78 -9.67 -4.07 -0.90
C VAL A 78 -9.49 -2.63 -1.37
N PRO A 79 -9.13 -1.70 -0.46
CA PRO A 79 -8.77 -0.34 -0.83
C PRO A 79 -7.58 -0.33 -1.80
N LYS A 80 -7.62 0.55 -2.81
CA LYS A 80 -6.54 0.70 -3.79
C LYS A 80 -5.51 1.72 -3.31
N VAL A 81 -4.26 1.59 -3.75
CA VAL A 81 -3.24 2.62 -3.61
C VAL A 81 -2.93 3.16 -5.01
N PRO A 82 -2.94 4.49 -5.23
CA PRO A 82 -3.44 5.56 -4.35
C PRO A 82 -4.98 5.58 -4.26
N SER A 83 -5.55 5.92 -3.09
CA SER A 83 -6.98 6.28 -2.94
C SER A 83 -7.26 6.95 -1.58
N CYS A 84 -8.39 7.68 -1.48
CA CYS A 84 -8.88 8.26 -0.23
C CYS A 84 -9.08 7.19 0.87
N ASN A 85 -9.66 6.03 0.54
CA ASN A 85 -9.88 4.95 1.50
C ASN A 85 -8.57 4.36 2.04
N ALA A 86 -7.53 4.25 1.21
CA ALA A 86 -6.21 3.85 1.69
C ALA A 86 -5.59 4.93 2.59
N ALA A 87 -5.70 6.21 2.21
CA ALA A 87 -5.22 7.33 3.02
C ALA A 87 -5.91 7.39 4.39
N LEU A 88 -7.23 7.19 4.46
CA LEU A 88 -7.99 7.14 5.71
C LEU A 88 -7.52 6.00 6.64
N LEU A 89 -7.36 4.78 6.11
CA LEU A 89 -6.91 3.65 6.93
C LEU A 89 -5.49 3.86 7.47
N VAL A 90 -4.59 4.36 6.63
CA VAL A 90 -3.20 4.62 7.04
C VAL A 90 -3.14 5.81 8.02
N ALA A 91 -3.98 6.83 7.86
CA ALA A 91 -4.07 7.92 8.82
C ALA A 91 -4.50 7.42 10.22
N ILE A 92 -5.48 6.50 10.30
CA ILE A 92 -5.82 5.87 11.58
C ILE A 92 -4.64 5.03 12.10
N LEU A 93 -4.00 4.22 11.24
CA LEU A 93 -2.85 3.39 11.63
C LEU A 93 -1.72 4.20 12.29
N LEU A 94 -1.39 5.35 11.71
CA LEU A 94 -0.28 6.19 12.15
C LEU A 94 -0.60 6.98 13.43
N ASN A 95 -1.88 7.30 13.66
CA ASN A 95 -2.29 8.28 14.67
C ASN A 95 -3.18 7.71 15.78
N HIS A 96 -3.57 6.43 15.71
CA HIS A 96 -4.38 5.76 16.73
C HIS A 96 -3.70 4.50 17.24
N ARG A 97 -3.68 4.33 18.56
CA ARG A 97 -3.28 3.07 19.20
C ARG A 97 -4.53 2.35 19.71
N PRO A 98 -4.69 1.04 19.45
CA PRO A 98 -5.77 0.27 20.04
C PRO A 98 -5.83 0.47 21.56
N GLY A 99 -7.01 0.80 22.08
CA GLY A 99 -7.21 1.11 23.50
C GLY A 99 -7.13 2.60 23.87
N THR A 100 -6.68 3.48 22.98
CA THR A 100 -6.73 4.94 23.19
C THR A 100 -7.99 5.57 22.58
N GLU A 101 -8.22 6.84 22.88
CA GLU A 101 -9.28 7.63 22.27
C GLU A 101 -9.15 7.62 20.74
N ALA A 102 -10.24 7.24 20.07
CA ALA A 102 -10.32 7.15 18.61
C ALA A 102 -10.45 8.54 17.96
N ILE A 103 -10.21 8.63 16.65
CA ILE A 103 -10.03 9.90 15.94
C ILE A 103 -11.37 10.44 15.41
N TYR A 104 -11.60 11.76 15.46
CA TYR A 104 -12.77 12.41 14.86
C TYR A 104 -12.66 12.55 13.34
N LYS A 105 -13.79 12.70 12.65
CA LYS A 105 -13.86 12.81 11.18
C LYS A 105 -12.93 13.89 10.64
N GLU A 106 -13.03 15.11 11.16
CA GLU A 106 -12.33 16.28 10.64
C GLU A 106 -10.81 16.13 10.80
N SER A 107 -10.36 15.71 12.00
CA SER A 107 -8.95 15.37 12.24
C SER A 107 -8.46 14.25 11.34
N LEU A 108 -9.28 13.21 11.13
CA LEU A 108 -8.91 12.08 10.29
C LEU A 108 -8.77 12.49 8.81
N MET A 109 -9.63 13.38 8.30
CA MET A 109 -9.53 13.89 6.93
C MET A 109 -8.25 14.71 6.72
N MET A 110 -7.88 15.55 7.70
CA MET A 110 -6.60 16.30 7.65
C MET A 110 -5.39 15.36 7.66
N LEU A 111 -5.36 14.38 8.58
CA LEU A 111 -4.28 13.39 8.66
C LEU A 111 -4.17 12.53 7.38
N ALA A 112 -5.31 12.25 6.73
CA ALA A 112 -5.35 11.52 5.46
C ALA A 112 -4.79 12.35 4.30
N GLU A 113 -5.04 13.66 4.28
CA GLU A 113 -4.44 14.58 3.31
C GLU A 113 -2.92 14.68 3.52
N GLU A 114 -2.48 14.84 4.76
CA GLU A 114 -1.07 15.03 5.13
C GLU A 114 -0.19 13.82 4.77
N ASN A 115 -0.74 12.60 4.84
CA ASN A 115 0.05 11.40 4.55
C ASN A 115 0.42 11.21 3.07
N GLY A 116 -0.23 11.93 2.14
CA GLY A 116 0.09 11.98 0.72
C GLY A 116 -0.29 10.73 -0.10
N ILE A 117 -1.02 9.78 0.47
CA ILE A 117 -1.37 8.52 -0.19
C ILE A 117 -2.50 8.71 -1.21
N SER A 118 -3.42 9.63 -0.96
CA SER A 118 -4.47 9.98 -1.91
C SER A 118 -3.96 10.97 -2.96
N LYS A 119 -4.44 10.84 -4.20
CA LYS A 119 -4.29 11.86 -5.25
C LYS A 119 -5.44 12.87 -5.26
N GLU A 120 -6.53 12.54 -4.57
CA GLU A 120 -7.75 13.33 -4.47
C GLU A 120 -7.76 14.06 -3.12
N SER A 121 -8.27 15.29 -3.13
CA SER A 121 -8.43 16.07 -1.90
C SER A 121 -9.46 15.44 -0.98
N MET A 122 -9.13 15.36 0.30
CA MET A 122 -10.04 14.93 1.36
C MET A 122 -11.09 16.01 1.65
N GLY A 123 -10.75 17.29 1.53
CA GLY A 123 -11.52 18.44 2.01
C GLY A 123 -12.48 19.11 1.01
N GLY A 124 -12.46 18.72 -0.26
CA GLY A 124 -13.45 19.16 -1.24
C GLY A 124 -13.52 20.69 -1.47
N GLU A 125 -12.41 21.34 -1.85
CA GLU A 125 -12.45 22.76 -2.25
C GLU A 125 -12.96 23.01 -3.69
N GLY A 126 -13.45 21.99 -4.42
CA GLY A 126 -13.83 22.18 -5.83
C GLY A 126 -14.62 21.09 -6.54
N GLY A 127 -15.45 20.29 -5.84
CA GLY A 127 -16.24 19.27 -6.53
C GLY A 127 -17.22 18.49 -5.68
N TRP A 128 -18.12 17.77 -6.34
CA TRP A 128 -19.24 16.99 -5.79
C TRP A 128 -18.80 15.76 -4.97
N TYR A 129 -17.49 15.53 -4.84
CA TYR A 129 -16.90 14.35 -4.20
C TYR A 129 -16.06 14.78 -2.99
N ASP A 130 -16.47 14.34 -1.80
CA ASP A 130 -15.59 14.34 -0.64
C ASP A 130 -14.85 12.98 -0.59
N GLY A 131 -13.56 12.98 -0.22
CA GLY A 131 -12.79 11.74 -0.04
C GLY A 131 -13.32 10.83 1.08
N TRP A 132 -14.46 11.19 1.67
CA TRP A 132 -15.14 10.53 2.77
C TRP A 132 -16.23 9.54 2.34
N ALA A 133 -16.78 9.68 1.12
CA ALA A 133 -17.88 8.82 0.64
C ALA A 133 -17.59 7.32 0.80
N GLY A 134 -16.34 6.90 0.59
CA GLY A 134 -15.88 5.52 0.72
C GLY A 134 -15.76 5.00 2.17
N MET A 135 -15.85 5.85 3.20
CA MET A 135 -15.80 5.45 4.61
C MET A 135 -16.93 4.47 4.96
N LYS A 136 -18.08 4.59 4.30
CA LYS A 136 -19.21 3.67 4.49
C LYS A 136 -18.83 2.21 4.18
N ASP A 137 -18.03 1.98 3.15
CA ASP A 137 -17.58 0.66 2.75
C ASP A 137 -16.55 0.09 3.73
N LEU A 138 -15.72 0.97 4.31
CA LEU A 138 -14.76 0.59 5.36
C LEU A 138 -15.44 0.14 6.65
N ILE A 139 -16.59 0.73 6.98
CA ILE A 139 -17.37 0.41 8.18
C ILE A 139 -18.27 -0.81 7.96
N ARG A 140 -18.91 -0.92 6.79
CA ARG A 140 -19.92 -1.95 6.51
C ARG A 140 -19.38 -3.21 5.86
N GLY A 141 -18.12 -3.22 5.44
CA GLY A 141 -17.48 -4.41 4.87
C GLY A 141 -17.49 -5.59 5.84
N ASP A 142 -17.29 -6.80 5.31
CA ASP A 142 -17.17 -8.03 6.10
C ASP A 142 -15.83 -8.74 5.83
N PRO A 143 -14.89 -8.77 6.80
CA PRO A 143 -14.95 -8.06 8.08
C PRO A 143 -14.78 -6.55 7.87
N ALA A 144 -15.36 -5.77 8.77
CA ALA A 144 -15.25 -4.32 8.78
C ALA A 144 -13.79 -3.91 8.99
N LEU A 145 -13.33 -2.88 8.29
CA LEU A 145 -11.97 -2.35 8.44
C LEU A 145 -11.90 -1.20 9.45
N VAL A 146 -13.02 -0.49 9.63
CA VAL A 146 -13.10 0.65 10.55
C VAL A 146 -14.24 0.44 11.53
N CYS A 147 -13.98 0.66 12.82
CA CYS A 147 -14.96 0.68 13.89
C CYS A 147 -15.32 2.13 14.24
N VAL A 148 -16.61 2.38 14.46
CA VAL A 148 -17.12 3.71 14.84
C VAL A 148 -17.82 3.64 16.19
N VAL A 149 -17.33 4.43 17.15
CA VAL A 149 -17.94 4.56 18.48
C VAL A 149 -18.08 6.05 18.79
N LYS A 150 -19.30 6.53 19.07
CA LYS A 150 -19.58 7.95 19.36
C LYS A 150 -18.95 8.91 18.32
N ARG A 151 -19.06 8.58 17.03
CA ARG A 151 -18.47 9.31 15.88
C ARG A 151 -16.94 9.39 15.87
N ARG A 152 -16.27 8.46 16.54
CA ARG A 152 -14.81 8.32 16.52
C ARG A 152 -14.42 7.04 15.81
N TYR A 153 -13.37 7.12 15.00
CA TYR A 153 -12.95 6.12 14.04
C TYR A 153 -11.67 5.45 14.50
N SER A 154 -11.66 4.12 14.47
CA SER A 154 -10.51 3.28 14.83
C SER A 154 -10.43 2.09 13.87
N LEU A 155 -9.27 1.46 13.75
CA LEU A 155 -9.14 0.24 12.95
C LEU A 155 -9.74 -0.94 13.73
N SER A 156 -10.45 -1.82 13.03
CA SER A 156 -10.80 -3.12 13.62
C SER A 156 -9.52 -3.92 13.88
N THR A 157 -9.53 -4.71 14.96
CA THR A 157 -8.40 -5.55 15.38
C THR A 157 -8.68 -7.04 15.24
N GLN A 158 -9.92 -7.41 14.92
CA GLN A 158 -10.35 -8.80 14.73
C GLN A 158 -11.23 -8.93 13.47
N PRO A 159 -11.17 -10.08 12.76
CA PRO A 159 -10.27 -11.21 13.01
C PRO A 159 -8.83 -10.93 12.54
N SER A 160 -7.83 -11.38 13.30
CA SER A 160 -6.41 -11.26 12.91
C SER A 160 -6.16 -11.83 11.51
N GLY A 161 -5.33 -11.15 10.72
CA GLY A 161 -5.05 -11.51 9.32
C GLY A 161 -6.15 -11.09 8.33
N SER A 162 -7.15 -10.34 8.81
CA SER A 162 -8.20 -9.76 7.96
C SER A 162 -8.76 -8.44 8.50
N ALA A 163 -8.31 -8.01 9.67
CA ALA A 163 -8.76 -6.82 10.36
C ALA A 163 -8.21 -5.55 9.70
N GLY A 164 -8.86 -4.42 9.99
CA GLY A 164 -8.47 -3.09 9.55
C GLY A 164 -7.01 -2.77 9.83
N LEU A 165 -6.51 -3.17 11.00
CA LEU A 165 -5.12 -2.98 11.40
C LEU A 165 -4.14 -3.65 10.42
N ASP A 166 -4.38 -4.91 10.07
CA ASP A 166 -3.49 -5.68 9.20
C ASP A 166 -3.55 -5.18 7.76
N ILE A 167 -4.76 -4.82 7.30
CA ILE A 167 -4.98 -4.25 5.97
C ILE A 167 -4.33 -2.87 5.86
N ALA A 168 -4.45 -2.01 6.86
CA ALA A 168 -3.81 -0.69 6.88
C ALA A 168 -2.28 -0.81 6.82
N LYS A 169 -1.67 -1.74 7.57
CA LYS A 169 -0.23 -2.02 7.49
C LYS A 169 0.20 -2.44 6.08
N ALA A 170 -0.55 -3.34 5.45
CA ALA A 170 -0.27 -3.78 4.09
C ALA A 170 -0.38 -2.62 3.07
N LEU A 171 -1.39 -1.76 3.20
CA LEU A 171 -1.55 -0.57 2.36
C LEU A 171 -0.42 0.43 2.60
N HIS A 172 0.03 0.60 3.84
CA HIS A 172 1.15 1.47 4.19
C HIS A 172 2.46 1.01 3.51
N ILE A 173 2.75 -0.29 3.53
CA ILE A 173 3.90 -0.86 2.81
C ILE A 173 3.80 -0.59 1.30
N MET A 174 2.61 -0.76 0.71
CA MET A 174 2.42 -0.48 -0.72
C MET A 174 2.62 1.01 -1.04
N ALA A 175 2.06 1.90 -0.23
CA ALA A 175 2.21 3.34 -0.42
C ALA A 175 3.67 3.80 -0.34
N HIS A 176 4.47 3.19 0.55
CA HIS A 176 5.92 3.43 0.59
C HIS A 176 6.65 2.93 -0.65
N ARG A 177 6.34 1.71 -1.13
CA ARG A 177 6.95 1.16 -2.35
C ARG A 177 6.66 2.00 -3.59
N GLU A 178 5.54 2.71 -3.60
CA GLU A 178 5.15 3.63 -4.67
C GLU A 178 5.65 5.07 -4.44
N GLY A 179 6.36 5.34 -3.35
CA GLY A 179 6.88 6.67 -3.02
C GLY A 179 5.80 7.70 -2.67
N LEU A 180 4.61 7.24 -2.25
CA LEU A 180 3.45 8.09 -1.98
C LEU A 180 3.35 8.50 -0.50
N CYS A 181 3.77 7.63 0.42
CA CYS A 181 3.62 7.90 1.85
C CYS A 181 4.69 8.86 2.39
N ARG A 182 4.26 9.85 3.18
CA ARG A 182 5.09 10.93 3.73
C ARG A 182 5.47 10.77 5.21
N CYS A 183 5.14 9.65 5.86
CA CYS A 183 5.33 9.48 7.31
C CYS A 183 6.79 9.33 7.77
N GLY A 184 7.75 9.20 6.85
CA GLY A 184 9.18 9.10 7.15
C GLY A 184 9.64 7.79 7.80
N ALA A 185 8.75 6.85 8.13
CA ALA A 185 9.09 5.60 8.80
C ALA A 185 8.35 4.39 8.20
N HIS A 186 9.09 3.32 7.86
CA HIS A 186 8.49 2.04 7.52
C HIS A 186 8.04 1.33 8.81
N LEU A 187 6.72 1.15 8.97
CA LEU A 187 6.12 0.36 10.06
C LEU A 187 6.16 -1.15 9.79
#